data_AF-A0A3D2SIP1-F1
#
_entry.id   AF-A0A3D2SIP1-F1
#
_cell.length_a   1.000
_cell.length_b   1.000
_cell.length_c   1.000
_cell.angle_alpha   90.00
_cell.angle_beta   90.00
_cell.angle_gamma   90.00
#
_symmetry.space_group_name_H-M   'P 1'
#
loop_
_entity.id
_entity.type
_entity.pdbx_description
1 polymer ?
#
loop_
_entity_poly.entity_id
_entity_poly.type
_entity_poly.pdbx_seq_one_letter_code
_entity_poly.pdbx_strand_id
1 'polypeptide(L)' 'GRVGIYEFMPVSTEVKHLISAHATLNELRAQTKKEGVEPLRIAGARKVIEGVTTLEEVLRVVPLS' A
#
# COMPACT_ATOMS: atom_id res chain seq x y z
N GLY A 1 1.87 22.54 5.59
CA GLY A 1 2.39 22.03 4.29
C GLY A 1 1.64 20.76 3.92
N ARG A 2 1.97 20.08 2.82
CA ARG A 2 1.39 18.77 2.46
C ARG A 2 2.43 17.67 2.63
N VAL A 3 2.01 16.48 3.05
CA VAL A 3 2.84 15.27 3.12
C VAL A 3 2.29 14.20 2.20
N GLY A 4 3.17 13.50 1.48
CA GLY A 4 2.82 12.33 0.67
C GLY A 4 2.92 11.05 1.49
N ILE A 5 1.96 10.14 1.28
CA ILE A 5 2.02 8.74 1.71
C ILE A 5 2.04 7.88 0.45
N TYR A 6 2.81 6.80 0.47
CA TYR A 6 3.10 6.02 -0.74
C TYR A 6 3.00 4.53 -0.44
N GLU A 7 2.54 3.80 -1.44
CA GLU A 7 2.61 2.34 -1.50
C GLU A 7 3.33 2.00 -2.80
N PHE A 8 4.49 1.37 -2.66
CA PHE A 8 5.32 1.00 -3.79
C PHE A 8 5.27 -0.51 -3.98
N MET A 9 4.63 -0.94 -5.07
CA MET A 9 4.58 -2.33 -5.50
C MET A 9 5.51 -2.53 -6.69
N PRO A 10 6.72 -3.11 -6.50
CA PRO A 10 7.56 -3.49 -7.61
C PRO A 10 6.89 -4.56 -8.47
N VAL A 11 7.12 -4.52 -9.77
CA VAL A 11 6.66 -5.58 -10.69
C VAL A 11 7.72 -6.69 -10.69
N SER A 12 7.71 -7.50 -9.63
CA SER A 12 8.57 -8.69 -9.46
C SER A 12 8.29 -9.75 -10.53
N THR A 13 9.15 -10.77 -10.64
CA THR A 13 8.94 -11.88 -11.58
C THR A 13 7.63 -12.62 -11.27
N GLU A 14 7.32 -12.83 -10.00
CA GLU A 14 6.12 -13.46 -9.52
C GLU A 14 4.88 -12.63 -9.85
N VAL A 15 4.94 -11.30 -9.64
CA VAL A 15 3.87 -10.38 -10.04
C VAL A 15 3.68 -10.39 -11.56
N LYS A 16 4.75 -10.43 -12.36
CA LYS A 16 4.64 -10.56 -13.83
C LYS A 16 3.90 -11.84 -14.21
N HIS A 17 4.23 -12.98 -13.59
CA HIS A 17 3.55 -14.24 -13.85
C HIS A 17 2.06 -14.17 -13.51
N LEU A 18 1.70 -13.57 -12.36
CA LEU A 18 0.30 -13.38 -11.97
C LEU A 18 -0.45 -12.49 -12.95
N ILE A 19 0.17 -11.40 -13.42
CA ILE A 19 -0.42 -10.53 -14.44
C ILE A 19 -0.65 -11.32 -15.74
N SER A 20 0.35 -12.07 -16.22
CA SER A 20 0.22 -12.90 -17.42
C SER A 20 -0.87 -13.98 -17.29
N ALA A 21 -1.09 -14.49 -16.08
CA ALA A 21 -2.14 -15.45 -15.77
C ALA A 21 -3.52 -14.81 -15.57
N HIS A 22 -3.68 -13.50 -15.77
CA HIS A 22 -4.93 -12.77 -15.53
C HIS A 22 -5.46 -12.93 -14.10
N ALA A 23 -4.54 -12.98 -13.12
CA ALA A 23 -4.88 -13.12 -11.72
C ALA A 23 -5.81 -12.00 -11.24
N THR A 24 -6.65 -12.34 -10.27
CA THR A 24 -7.52 -11.39 -9.59
C THR A 24 -6.71 -10.39 -8.77
N LEU A 25 -7.32 -9.24 -8.46
CA LEU A 25 -6.71 -8.24 -7.59
C LEU A 25 -6.37 -8.78 -6.20
N ASN A 26 -7.14 -9.75 -5.69
CA ASN A 26 -6.89 -10.36 -4.39
C ASN A 26 -5.63 -11.24 -4.41
N GLU A 27 -5.38 -11.96 -5.50
CA GLU A 27 -4.16 -12.76 -5.68
C GLU A 27 -2.93 -11.86 -5.80
N LEU A 28 -3.04 -10.75 -6.55
CA LEU A 28 -1.97 -9.74 -6.62
C LEU A 28 -1.68 -9.14 -5.23
N ARG A 29 -2.71 -8.73 -4.48
CA ARG A 29 -2.55 -8.20 -3.11
C ARG A 29 -1.93 -9.22 -2.15
N ALA A 30 -2.30 -10.50 -2.28
CA ALA A 30 -1.69 -11.55 -1.49
C ALA A 30 -0.20 -11.69 -1.80
N GLN A 31 0.18 -11.57 -3.07
CA GLN A 31 1.58 -11.58 -3.48
C GLN A 31 2.36 -10.36 -2.97
N THR A 32 1.82 -9.15 -3.11
CA THR A 32 2.50 -7.94 -2.60
C THR A 32 2.70 -7.98 -1.10
N LYS A 33 1.73 -8.51 -0.35
CA LYS A 33 1.85 -8.71 1.09
C LYS A 33 2.96 -9.71 1.43
N LYS A 34 3.12 -10.79 0.65
CA LYS A 34 4.22 -11.74 0.82
C LYS A 34 5.58 -11.10 0.53
N GLU A 35 5.63 -10.19 -0.44
CA GLU A 35 6.84 -9.43 -0.80
C GLU A 35 7.13 -8.25 0.13
N GLY A 36 6.32 -8.04 1.19
CA GLY A 36 6.56 -7.02 2.19
C GLY A 36 6.24 -5.59 1.74
N VAL A 37 5.40 -5.42 0.70
CA VAL A 37 4.93 -4.10 0.28
C VAL A 37 4.16 -3.45 1.43
N GLU A 38 4.61 -2.26 1.86
CA GLU A 38 3.94 -1.47 2.90
C GLU A 38 2.64 -0.86 2.34
N PRO A 39 1.47 -1.21 2.90
CA PRO A 39 0.21 -0.62 2.46
C PRO A 39 0.09 0.86 2.84
N LEU A 40 -0.66 1.65 2.05
CA LEU A 40 -0.89 3.08 2.30
C LEU A 40 -1.34 3.40 3.74
N ARG A 41 -2.19 2.55 4.34
CA ARG A 41 -2.66 2.71 5.72
C ARG A 41 -1.55 2.58 6.76
N ILE A 42 -0.57 1.72 6.50
CA ILE A 42 0.57 1.52 7.41
C ILE A 42 1.54 2.68 7.27
N ALA A 43 1.83 3.11 6.03
CA ALA A 43 2.61 4.31 5.76
C ALA A 43 1.99 5.56 6.42
N GLY A 44 0.67 5.72 6.31
CA GLY A 44 -0.08 6.80 6.96
C GLY A 44 -0.03 6.72 8.48
N ALA A 45 -0.30 5.55 9.07
CA ALA A 45 -0.22 5.36 10.52
C ALA A 45 1.16 5.70 11.07
N ARG A 46 2.23 5.33 10.36
CA ARG A 46 3.59 5.71 10.73
C ARG A 46 3.80 7.22 10.73
N LYS A 47 3.27 7.95 9.75
CA LYS A 47 3.32 9.42 9.72
C LYS A 47 2.54 10.09 10.86
N VAL A 48 1.47 9.46 11.34
CA VAL A 48 0.75 9.90 12.54
C VAL A 48 1.61 9.72 13.79
N ILE A 49 2.24 8.55 13.94
CA ILE A 49 3.15 8.27 15.06
C ILE A 49 4.35 9.22 15.06
N GLU A 50 4.88 9.56 13.89
CA GLU A 50 5.97 10.54 13.72
C GLU A 50 5.53 12.01 13.97
N GLY A 51 4.24 12.27 14.18
CA GLY A 51 3.71 13.62 14.42
C GLY A 51 3.68 14.53 13.19
N VAL A 52 3.73 13.95 11.98
CA VAL A 52 3.81 14.71 10.71
C VAL A 52 2.41 14.97 10.11
N THR A 53 1.39 14.20 10.50
CA THR A 53 -0.01 14.31 10.08
C THR A 53 -0.93 13.78 11.17
N THR A 54 -2.25 13.98 11.06
CA THR A 54 -3.23 13.42 12.01
C THR A 54 -3.92 12.17 11.48
N LEU A 55 -4.56 11.43 12.39
CA LEU A 55 -5.35 10.25 12.03
C LEU A 55 -6.51 10.63 11.10
N GLU A 56 -7.18 11.75 11.37
CA GLU A 56 -8.30 12.26 10.56
C GLU A 56 -7.86 12.59 9.13
N GLU A 57 -6.67 13.20 8.97
CA GLU A 57 -6.12 13.50 7.65
C GLU A 57 -5.85 12.23 6.84
N VAL A 58 -5.28 11.20 7.49
CA VAL A 58 -4.98 9.89 6.86
C VAL A 58 -6.26 9.16 6.48
N LEU A 59 -7.23 9.06 7.39
CA LEU A 59 -8.50 8.35 7.14
C LEU A 59 -9.34 8.99 6.03
N ARG A 60 -9.15 10.29 5.76
CA ARG A 60 -9.83 10.98 4.65
C ARG A 60 -9.32 10.53 3.27
N VAL A 61 -8.09 10.05 3.16
CA VAL A 61 -7.43 9.81 1.87
C VAL A 61 -7.03 8.35 1.63
N VAL A 62 -7.00 7.51 2.66
CA VAL A 62 -6.60 6.10 2.54
C VAL A 62 -7.84 5.18 2.40
N PRO A 63 -7.85 4.24 1.43
CA PRO A 63 -8.90 3.22 1.36
C PRO A 63 -8.92 2.31 2.59
N LEU A 64 -10.13 2.00 3.09
CA LEU A 64 -10.34 1.05 4.20
C LEU A 64 -10.35 -0.42 3.75
N SER A 65 -10.16 -0.66 2.45
CA SER A 65 -10.29 -1.97 1.80
C SER A 65 -9.04 -2.86 1.84
#